data_AF-A0A0S8IDT4-F1
#
_entry.id   AF-A0A0S8IDT4-F1
#
_cell.length_a   1.000
_cell.length_b   1.000
_cell.length_c   1.000
_cell.angle_alpha   90.00
_cell.angle_beta   90.00
_cell.angle_gamma   90.00
#
_symmetry.space_group_name_H-M   'P 1'
#
loop_
_entity.id
_entity.type
_entity.pdbx_description
1 polymer ?
#
loop_
_entity_poly.entity_id
_entity_poly.type
_entity_poly.pdbx_seq_one_letter_code
_entity_poly.pdbx_strand_id
1 'polypeptide(L)'
;MGKWKGIMISGFLEIPVTVNYNPPSVGLREWSGSGITEKYWPMNQHQFETNIGTVVIVNEAIRSGSRHYIDFKGIGKPKGPLAEAMG
;
A
#
# COMPACT_ATOMS: atom_id res chain seq x y z
N MET A 1 17.79 -1.44 0.46
CA MET A 1 16.39 -1.01 0.64
C MET A 1 15.87 -0.59 -0.72
N GLY A 2 14.81 -1.23 -1.21
CA GLY A 2 14.21 -0.95 -2.51
C GLY A 2 13.00 -0.03 -2.39
N LYS A 3 12.65 0.61 -3.50
CA LYS A 3 11.54 1.55 -3.60
C LYS A 3 10.76 1.28 -4.87
N TRP A 4 9.45 1.16 -4.76
CA TRP A 4 8.52 1.00 -5.87
C TRP A 4 7.48 2.10 -5.86
N LYS A 5 7.06 2.54 -7.05
CA LYS A 5 5.95 3.48 -7.23
C LYS A 5 4.97 2.87 -8.21
N GLY A 6 3.69 2.99 -7.92
CA GLY A 6 2.64 2.51 -8.82
C GLY A 6 1.25 2.78 -8.28
N ILE A 7 0.26 2.11 -8.87
CA ILE A 7 -1.14 2.25 -8.49
C ILE A 7 -1.56 1.02 -7.66
N MET A 8 -2.00 1.27 -6.44
CA MET A 8 -2.68 0.29 -5.59
C MET A 8 -4.17 0.30 -5.92
N ILE A 9 -4.72 -0.87 -6.22
CA ILE A 9 -6.11 -1.05 -6.65
C ILE A 9 -6.82 -1.98 -5.67
N SER A 10 -7.97 -1.55 -5.13
CA SER A 10 -8.87 -2.37 -4.30
C SER A 10 -10.31 -2.12 -4.72
N GLY A 11 -10.94 -3.09 -5.39
CA GLY A 11 -12.25 -2.88 -6.00
C GLY A 11 -12.23 -1.73 -7.01
N PHE A 12 -12.99 -0.66 -6.74
CA PHE A 12 -13.05 0.56 -7.55
C PHE A 12 -12.07 1.66 -7.13
N LEU A 13 -11.30 1.42 -6.06
CA LEU A 13 -10.35 2.39 -5.53
C LEU A 13 -9.01 2.23 -6.23
N GLU A 14 -8.46 3.35 -6.68
CA GLU A 14 -7.15 3.43 -7.31
C GLU A 14 -6.37 4.53 -6.58
N ILE A 15 -5.22 4.17 -6.02
CA ILE A 15 -4.38 5.08 -5.24
C ILE A 15 -2.95 5.04 -5.77
N PRO A 16 -2.39 6.18 -6.18
CA PRO A 16 -0.95 6.32 -6.37
C PRO A 16 -0.22 6.11 -5.05
N VAL A 17 0.63 5.10 -4.98
CA VAL A 17 1.40 4.74 -3.78
C VAL A 17 2.90 4.72 -4.04
N THR A 18 3.66 4.98 -2.98
CA THR A 18 5.09 4.70 -2.90
C THR A 18 5.32 3.64 -1.85
N VAL A 19 5.94 2.53 -2.24
CA VAL A 19 6.27 1.41 -1.35
C VAL A 19 7.77 1.37 -1.14
N ASN A 20 8.19 1.28 0.12
CA ASN A 20 9.55 0.95 0.52
C ASN A 20 9.57 -0.51 0.98
N TYR A 21 10.60 -1.24 0.57
CA TYR A 21 10.75 -2.63 0.95
C TYR A 21 12.20 -2.96 1.27
N ASN A 22 12.38 -3.91 2.19
CA ASN A 22 13.70 -4.43 2.48
C ASN A 22 14.01 -5.63 1.58
N PRO A 23 15.26 -5.76 1.10
CA PRO A 23 15.69 -6.99 0.45
C PRO A 23 15.50 -8.17 1.42
N PRO A 24 15.26 -9.39 0.91
CA PRO A 24 14.83 -10.51 1.73
C PRO A 24 15.91 -10.91 2.75
N SER A 25 15.71 -10.52 4.02
CA SER A 25 16.36 -11.15 5.16
C SER A 25 15.46 -12.30 5.63
N VAL A 26 15.79 -13.52 5.22
CA VAL A 26 15.24 -14.81 5.70
C VAL A 26 13.75 -14.77 6.11
N GLY A 27 12.86 -15.11 5.16
CA GLY A 27 11.50 -15.60 5.47
C GLY A 27 10.36 -14.58 5.41
N LEU A 28 10.59 -13.29 5.61
CA LEU A 28 9.54 -12.25 5.51
C LEU A 28 10.03 -11.06 4.68
N ARG A 29 9.44 -10.90 3.49
CA ARG A 29 9.62 -9.68 2.68
C ARG A 29 8.74 -8.60 3.31
N GLU A 30 9.29 -7.84 4.26
CA GLU A 30 8.60 -6.68 4.82
C GLU A 30 8.53 -5.57 3.78
N TRP A 31 7.32 -5.06 3.54
CA TRP A 31 7.06 -3.90 2.69
C TRP A 31 6.01 -3.00 3.34
N SER A 32 6.21 -1.70 3.19
CA SER A 32 5.30 -0.67 3.69
C SER A 32 5.25 0.46 2.68
N GLY A 33 4.18 1.23 2.71
CA GLY A 33 4.05 2.32 1.75
C GLY A 33 3.12 3.40 2.24
N SER A 34 3.08 4.44 1.44
CA SER A 34 2.16 5.55 1.63
C SER A 34 1.51 5.94 0.32
N GLY A 35 0.31 6.47 0.43
CA GLY A 35 -0.51 6.90 -0.71
C GLY A 35 -1.26 8.18 -0.42
N ILE A 36 -1.69 8.84 -1.48
CA ILE A 36 -2.54 10.03 -1.41
C ILE A 36 -3.72 9.80 -2.35
N THR A 37 -4.93 10.00 -1.86
CA THR A 37 -6.14 9.91 -2.66
C THR A 37 -7.11 11.06 -2.34
N GLU A 38 -7.85 11.49 -3.35
CA GLU A 38 -8.98 12.42 -3.19
C GLU A 38 -10.32 11.66 -3.11
N LYS A 39 -10.30 10.35 -3.37
CA LYS A 39 -11.47 9.48 -3.24
C LYS A 39 -11.61 9.04 -1.79
N TYR A 40 -12.85 9.06 -1.30
CA TYR A 40 -13.17 8.53 0.02
C TYR A 40 -12.81 7.04 0.08
N TRP A 41 -11.92 6.72 1.01
CA TRP A 41 -11.56 5.33 1.31
C TRP A 41 -12.56 4.78 2.33
N PRO A 42 -13.19 3.61 2.10
CA PRO A 42 -14.17 3.06 3.02
C PRO A 42 -13.48 2.68 4.33
N MET A 43 -13.68 3.51 5.35
CA MET A 43 -13.00 3.48 6.66
C MET A 43 -13.42 2.30 7.56
N ASN A 44 -14.25 1.39 7.05
CA ASN A 44 -14.90 0.36 7.87
C ASN A 44 -14.04 -0.89 8.04
N GLN A 45 -12.90 -0.97 7.34
CA GLN A 45 -11.97 -2.10 7.39
C GLN A 45 -10.55 -1.57 7.51
N HIS A 46 -9.72 -2.20 8.35
CA HIS A 46 -8.30 -1.85 8.47
C HIS A 46 -7.42 -2.63 7.49
N GLN A 47 -7.94 -3.72 6.94
CA GLN A 47 -7.23 -4.65 6.07
C GLN A 47 -7.92 -4.75 4.72
N PHE A 48 -7.15 -4.62 3.65
CA PHE A 48 -7.65 -4.60 2.27
C PHE A 48 -6.87 -5.56 1.39
N GLU A 49 -7.61 -6.28 0.55
CA GLU A 49 -7.02 -7.02 -0.55
C GLU A 49 -6.82 -6.09 -1.74
N THR A 50 -5.61 -6.08 -2.30
CA THR A 50 -5.24 -5.18 -3.40
C THR A 50 -4.46 -5.93 -4.49
N ASN A 51 -4.28 -5.29 -5.65
CA ASN A 51 -3.42 -5.80 -6.72
C ASN A 51 -1.94 -5.98 -6.31
N ILE A 52 -1.46 -5.28 -5.28
CA ILE A 52 -0.08 -5.39 -4.78
C ILE A 52 0.04 -6.32 -3.57
N GLY A 53 -1.07 -6.87 -3.09
CA GLY A 53 -1.13 -7.77 -1.93
C GLY A 53 -2.12 -7.30 -0.87
N THR A 54 -2.12 -7.97 0.26
CA THR A 54 -2.96 -7.60 1.39
C THR A 54 -2.29 -6.48 2.17
N VAL A 55 -2.95 -5.35 2.35
CA VAL A 55 -2.44 -4.19 3.08
C VAL A 55 -3.23 -3.93 4.34
N VAL A 56 -2.57 -3.44 5.38
CA VAL A 56 -3.19 -2.90 6.59
C VAL A 56 -2.83 -1.44 6.73
N ILE A 57 -3.84 -0.58 6.84
CA ILE A 57 -3.66 0.85 7.09
C ILE A 57 -3.20 1.02 8.54
N VAL A 58 -2.04 1.65 8.72
CA VAL A 58 -1.43 1.90 10.05
C VAL A 58 -1.63 3.33 10.51
N ASN A 59 -1.76 4.27 9.58
CA ASN A 59 -2.01 5.67 9.88
C ASN A 59 -2.80 6.30 8.74
N GLU A 60 -3.65 7.26 9.09
CA GLU A 60 -4.42 8.04 8.14
C GLU A 60 -4.51 9.50 8.59
N ALA A 61 -4.49 10.41 7.62
CA ALA A 61 -4.69 11.83 7.87
C ALA A 61 -5.48 12.47 6.75
N ILE A 62 -6.54 13.20 7.11
CA ILE A 62 -7.26 14.07 6.18
C ILE A 62 -6.65 15.46 6.32
N ARG A 63 -6.01 15.96 5.26
CA ARG A 63 -5.48 17.34 5.23
C ARG A 63 -6.33 18.20 4.30
N SER A 64 -6.29 19.52 4.54
CA SER A 64 -7.08 20.55 3.86
C SER A 64 -7.19 20.31 2.34
N GLY A 65 -8.42 20.32 1.81
CA GLY A 65 -8.72 20.05 0.41
C GLY A 65 -9.14 18.60 0.11
N SER A 66 -9.73 17.89 1.07
CA SER A 66 -10.27 16.51 0.89
C SER A 66 -9.23 15.47 0.47
N ARG A 67 -7.95 15.70 0.74
CA ARG A 67 -6.88 14.74 0.47
C ARG A 67 -6.68 13.81 1.65
N HIS A 68 -6.83 12.53 1.38
CA HIS A 68 -6.60 11.45 2.32
C HIS A 68 -5.18 10.92 2.11
N TYR A 69 -4.38 11.02 3.17
CA TYR A 69 -3.04 10.45 3.24
C TYR A 69 -3.15 9.15 4.01
N ILE A 70 -2.60 8.08 3.44
CA ILE A 70 -2.58 6.76 4.07
C ILE A 70 -1.14 6.29 4.20
N ASP A 71 -0.81 5.71 5.35
CA ASP A 71 0.36 4.86 5.53
C ASP A 71 -0.13 3.43 5.77
N PHE A 72 0.50 2.47 5.13
CA PHE A 72 0.11 1.07 5.20
C PHE A 72 1.32 0.13 5.31
N LYS A 73 1.07 -1.05 5.85
CA LYS A 73 2.00 -2.18 5.83
C LYS A 73 1.42 -3.33 5.02
N GLY A 74 2.28 -4.04 4.29
CA GLY A 74 1.92 -5.29 3.64
C GLY A 74 1.87 -6.45 4.63
N ILE A 75 0.90 -7.34 4.45
CA ILE A 75 0.84 -8.63 5.15
C ILE A 75 1.11 -9.75 4.14
N GLY A 76 2.07 -10.61 4.49
CA GLY A 76 2.45 -11.75 3.67
C GLY A 76 3.23 -11.36 2.42
N LYS A 77 3.13 -12.19 1.38
CA LYS A 77 3.87 -11.99 0.12
C LYS A 77 3.22 -10.89 -0.71
N PRO A 78 4.01 -9.97 -1.31
CA PRO A 78 3.49 -9.01 -2.29
C PRO A 78 2.90 -9.75 -3.49
N LYS A 79 2.02 -9.08 -4.23
CA LYS A 79 1.37 -9.60 -5.45
C LYS A 79 1.61 -8.67 -6.64
N GLY A 80 1.36 -9.20 -7.84
CA GLY A 80 1.34 -8.46 -9.10
C GLY A 80 2.59 -7.59 -9.29
N PRO A 81 2.43 -6.31 -9.64
CA PRO A 81 3.56 -5.46 -10.05
C PRO A 81 4.55 -5.18 -8.91
N LEU A 82 4.12 -5.24 -7.65
CA LEU A 82 5.04 -5.10 -6.52
C LEU A 82 5.87 -6.37 -6.33
N ALA A 83 5.28 -7.55 -6.53
CA ALA A 83 6.01 -8.81 -6.44
C ALA A 83 7.10 -8.91 -7.50
N GLU A 84 6.81 -8.49 -8.73
CA GLU A 84 7.76 -8.41 -9.84
C GLU A 84 8.92 -7.45 -9.51
N ALA A 85 8.63 -6.28 -8.94
CA ALA A 85 9.65 -5.29 -8.57
C ALA A 85 10.51 -5.73 -7.38
N MET A 86 10.02 -6.63 -6.54
CA MET A 86 10.75 -7.21 -5.41
C MET A 86 11.46 -8.52 -5.77
N GLY A 87 11.19 -9.06 -6.96
CA GLY A 87 11.63 -10.36 -7.51
C GLY A 87 13.10 -10.64 -7.30
#